data_AF-A0A927SWU9-F1
#
_entry.id   AF-A0A927SWU9-F1
#
_cell.length_a   1.000
_cell.length_b   1.000
_cell.length_c   1.000
_cell.angle_alpha   90.00
_cell.angle_beta   90.00
_cell.angle_gamma   90.00
#
_symmetry.space_group_name_H-M   'P 1'
#
loop_
_entity.id
_entity.type
_entity.pdbx_description
1 polymer ?
#
loop_
_entity_poly.entity_id
_entity_poly.type
_entity_poly.pdbx_seq_one_letter_code
_entity_poly.pdbx_strand_id
1 'polypeptide(L)'
;MKIIKRKLLICSVVLAMALSVFSASAFAAEKQVYISGQSIGIAILSDGLIVTKAVEVKDKDGKRVFPAAEAGIRPGDVIKSINGVAIKDARHFSSLVNDSKGDAVSITYQRGDSTKTVNVNPCYDAESEEYKLGILVRDGTSGIGTLTFVDAENSRYGALGHSVNDACTGIIIPVQDGNITNATIRDIIKSKNGSPGELSGAFDLLNPTGSIDKNNEFGIYGDFYNTKALDSMRLIPIATGDEIKIGKAEIYCTLDDNVADYYEINVIKINSQSKKDVKGMVIEVTDPRLIEKTGGIVQGMSGSPIIQDGKLIGAVTHVMINDTLRGYGMFIEWMVDEAKVS
;
A
#
# COMPACT_ATOMS: atom_id res chain seq x y z
N MET A 1 51.54 59.22 0.95
CA MET A 1 50.58 58.55 0.05
C MET A 1 50.77 57.03 -0.09
N LYS A 2 52.00 56.48 -0.18
CA LYS A 2 52.23 55.02 -0.35
C LYS A 2 51.85 54.15 0.87
N ILE A 3 51.97 54.66 2.10
CA ILE A 3 51.69 53.88 3.33
C ILE A 3 50.18 53.66 3.54
N ILE A 4 49.34 54.63 3.18
CA ILE A 4 47.87 54.55 3.32
C ILE A 4 47.30 53.51 2.34
N LYS A 5 47.81 53.46 1.09
CA LYS A 5 47.42 52.44 0.11
C LYS A 5 47.76 51.01 0.56
N ARG A 6 48.86 50.82 1.30
CA ARG A 6 49.29 49.51 1.80
C ARG A 6 48.42 49.02 2.97
N LYS A 7 47.99 49.92 3.87
CA LYS A 7 47.04 49.58 4.95
C LYS A 7 45.63 49.28 4.41
N LEU A 8 45.18 50.01 3.39
CA LEU A 8 43.87 49.78 2.76
C LEU A 8 43.81 48.42 2.02
N LEU A 9 44.91 48.02 1.37
CA LEU A 9 45.03 46.72 0.69
C LEU A 9 45.06 45.54 1.67
N ILE A 10 45.72 45.70 2.83
CA ILE A 10 45.77 44.65 3.85
C ILE A 10 44.39 44.48 4.53
N CYS A 11 43.68 45.57 4.84
CA CYS A 11 42.32 45.48 5.37
C CYS A 11 41.32 44.84 4.39
N SER A 12 41.46 45.09 3.09
CA SER A 12 40.56 44.51 2.07
C SER A 12 40.86 43.02 1.81
N VAL A 13 42.11 42.60 1.91
CA VAL A 13 42.47 41.16 1.82
C VAL A 13 42.04 40.40 3.08
N VAL A 14 42.16 41.00 4.27
CA VAL A 14 41.70 40.37 5.52
C VAL A 14 40.16 40.29 5.57
N LEU A 15 39.45 41.30 5.06
CA LEU A 15 37.98 41.27 4.94
C LEU A 15 37.52 40.26 3.89
N ALA A 16 38.20 40.14 2.76
CA ALA A 16 37.92 39.12 1.74
C ALA A 16 38.23 37.70 2.24
N MET A 17 39.31 37.51 3.02
CA MET A 17 39.59 36.23 3.68
C MET A 17 38.57 35.91 4.78
N ALA A 18 38.14 36.89 5.57
CA ALA A 18 37.10 36.71 6.58
C ALA A 18 35.72 36.37 5.97
N LEU A 19 35.41 36.91 4.78
CA LEU A 19 34.21 36.50 4.02
C LEU A 19 34.36 35.12 3.34
N SER A 20 35.58 34.66 3.02
CA SER A 20 35.79 33.35 2.39
C SER A 20 35.73 32.16 3.35
N VAL A 21 35.74 32.40 4.68
CA VAL A 21 35.64 31.35 5.70
C VAL A 21 34.19 31.04 6.10
N PHE A 22 33.22 31.87 5.69
CA PHE A 22 31.80 31.48 5.72
C PHE A 22 31.44 30.76 4.42
N SER A 23 32.03 29.58 4.22
CA SER A 23 31.34 28.56 3.43
C SER A 23 30.11 28.19 4.24
N ALA A 24 28.96 28.80 3.92
CA ALA A 24 27.68 28.33 4.39
C ALA A 24 27.54 26.90 3.85
N SER A 25 27.91 25.92 4.69
CA SER A 25 27.42 24.56 4.53
C SER A 25 25.91 24.71 4.61
N ALA A 26 25.25 24.76 3.46
CA ALA A 26 23.83 24.52 3.38
C ALA A 26 23.64 23.09 3.90
N PHE A 27 23.39 22.96 5.21
CA PHE A 27 22.84 21.74 5.74
C PHE A 27 21.54 21.54 4.98
N ALA A 28 21.53 20.60 4.03
CA ALA A 28 20.29 20.16 3.43
C ALA A 28 19.36 19.80 4.60
N ALA A 29 18.18 20.41 4.65
CA ALA A 29 17.22 20.10 5.69
C ALA A 29 16.98 18.58 5.68
N GLU A 30 17.05 17.94 6.85
CA GLU A 30 16.70 16.52 6.96
C GLU A 30 15.26 16.38 6.47
N LYS A 31 15.02 15.41 5.57
CA LYS A 31 13.68 15.14 5.04
C LYS A 31 12.76 14.72 6.18
N GLN A 32 11.57 15.32 6.27
CA GLN A 32 10.62 15.12 7.37
C GLN A 32 9.25 14.74 6.84
N VAL A 33 8.52 13.94 7.62
CA VAL A 33 7.15 13.53 7.32
C VAL A 33 6.29 13.58 8.58
N TYR A 34 4.99 13.80 8.41
CA TYR A 34 4.01 13.60 9.46
C TYR A 34 3.77 12.11 9.63
N ILE A 35 4.01 11.55 10.82
CA ILE A 35 3.61 10.16 11.11
C ILE A 35 2.16 10.08 11.59
N SER A 36 1.47 9.00 11.23
CA SER A 36 0.07 8.81 11.59
C SER A 36 -0.17 7.58 12.47
N GLY A 37 0.17 6.37 12.01
CA GLY A 37 -0.16 5.14 12.74
C GLY A 37 -1.67 4.87 12.85
N GLN A 38 -2.50 5.71 12.23
CA GLN A 38 -3.95 5.62 12.30
C GLN A 38 -4.48 4.51 11.41
N SER A 39 -5.50 3.81 11.90
CA SER A 39 -6.25 2.85 11.11
C SER A 39 -7.08 3.54 10.03
N ILE A 40 -6.94 3.09 8.80
CA ILE A 40 -7.64 3.60 7.63
C ILE A 40 -8.49 2.51 6.98
N GLY A 41 -9.66 2.90 6.49
CA GLY A 41 -10.41 2.12 5.52
C GLY A 41 -9.78 2.28 4.16
N ILE A 42 -9.69 1.18 3.41
CA ILE A 42 -9.09 1.12 2.08
C ILE A 42 -10.15 0.60 1.14
N ALA A 43 -10.35 1.27 0.01
CA ALA A 43 -11.17 0.77 -1.09
C ALA A 43 -10.46 1.04 -2.41
N ILE A 44 -10.17 -0.03 -3.15
CA ILE A 44 -9.49 0.02 -4.44
C ILE A 44 -10.46 -0.45 -5.52
N LEU A 45 -10.60 0.35 -6.57
CA LEU A 45 -11.20 -0.02 -7.83
C LEU A 45 -10.10 -0.48 -8.79
N SER A 46 -10.26 -1.70 -9.29
CA SER A 46 -9.34 -2.35 -10.22
C SER A 46 -9.45 -1.75 -11.62
N ASP A 47 -8.32 -1.58 -12.29
CA ASP A 47 -8.25 -1.22 -13.71
C ASP A 47 -8.59 -2.42 -14.60
N GLY A 48 -9.90 -2.68 -14.67
CA GLY A 48 -10.49 -3.85 -15.33
C GLY A 48 -10.95 -4.91 -14.33
N LEU A 49 -11.55 -5.98 -14.86
CA LEU A 49 -12.15 -7.05 -14.06
C LEU A 49 -11.17 -8.20 -13.82
N ILE A 50 -10.86 -8.47 -12.57
CA ILE A 50 -10.01 -9.59 -12.16
C ILE A 50 -10.80 -10.87 -12.25
N VAL A 51 -10.35 -11.83 -13.06
CA VAL A 51 -10.89 -13.18 -13.10
C VAL A 51 -10.46 -13.90 -11.83
N THR A 52 -11.42 -14.19 -10.95
CA THR A 52 -11.15 -14.85 -9.66
C THR A 52 -11.25 -16.36 -9.76
N LYS A 53 -12.14 -16.87 -10.63
CA LYS A 53 -12.39 -18.31 -10.77
C LYS A 53 -13.05 -18.64 -12.11
N ALA A 54 -12.73 -19.81 -12.67
CA ALA A 54 -13.54 -20.42 -13.72
C ALA A 54 -14.68 -21.25 -13.10
N VAL A 55 -15.89 -21.12 -13.64
CA VAL A 55 -17.09 -21.82 -13.17
C VAL A 55 -17.79 -22.52 -14.31
N GLU A 56 -18.46 -23.63 -14.00
CA GLU A 56 -19.22 -24.37 -15.00
C GLU A 56 -20.44 -23.57 -15.46
N VAL A 57 -20.74 -23.66 -16.76
CA VAL A 57 -22.02 -23.27 -17.34
C VAL A 57 -22.66 -24.54 -17.91
N LYS A 58 -23.97 -24.69 -17.75
CA LYS A 58 -24.71 -25.78 -18.38
C LYS A 58 -25.30 -25.27 -19.70
N ASP A 59 -24.99 -25.95 -20.79
CA ASP A 59 -25.64 -25.64 -22.06
C ASP A 59 -27.08 -26.19 -22.12
N LYS A 60 -27.77 -25.90 -23.23
CA LYS A 60 -29.15 -26.36 -23.49
C LYS A 60 -29.34 -27.87 -23.42
N ASP A 61 -28.27 -28.65 -23.63
CA ASP A 61 -28.29 -30.11 -23.63
C ASP A 61 -27.87 -30.67 -22.25
N GLY A 62 -27.67 -29.78 -21.26
CA GLY A 62 -27.25 -30.12 -19.90
C GLY A 62 -25.76 -30.44 -19.77
N LYS A 63 -24.97 -30.23 -20.82
CA LYS A 63 -23.53 -30.47 -20.80
C LYS A 63 -22.82 -29.31 -20.09
N ARG A 64 -21.85 -29.66 -19.25
CA ARG A 64 -20.99 -28.71 -18.53
C ARG A 64 -19.90 -28.22 -19.47
N VAL A 65 -19.77 -26.90 -19.58
CA VAL A 65 -18.76 -26.21 -20.39
C VAL A 65 -18.11 -25.08 -19.59
N PHE A 66 -16.90 -24.68 -20.01
CA PHE A 66 -16.17 -23.57 -19.39
C PHE A 66 -15.66 -22.60 -20.46
N PRO A 67 -16.54 -21.78 -21.07
CA PRO A 67 -16.23 -21.09 -22.33
C PRO A 67 -14.94 -20.26 -22.29
N ALA A 68 -14.77 -19.40 -21.27
CA ALA A 68 -13.58 -18.56 -21.12
C ALA A 68 -12.32 -19.39 -20.81
N ALA A 69 -12.43 -20.42 -19.98
CA ALA A 69 -11.29 -21.28 -19.64
C ALA A 69 -10.80 -22.09 -20.85
N GLU A 70 -11.73 -22.60 -21.66
CA GLU A 70 -11.44 -23.29 -22.93
C GLU A 70 -10.76 -22.35 -23.94
N ALA A 71 -11.10 -21.06 -23.93
CA ALA A 71 -10.42 -20.01 -24.69
C ALA A 71 -9.08 -19.55 -24.06
N GLY A 72 -8.69 -20.11 -22.91
CA GLY A 72 -7.40 -19.86 -22.28
C GLY A 72 -7.34 -18.73 -21.26
N ILE A 73 -8.50 -18.15 -20.89
CA ILE A 73 -8.62 -17.20 -19.75
C ILE A 73 -8.51 -17.98 -18.45
N ARG A 74 -7.81 -17.43 -17.45
CA ARG A 74 -7.49 -18.09 -16.20
C ARG A 74 -7.64 -17.14 -15.01
N PRO A 75 -7.80 -17.67 -13.78
CA PRO A 75 -7.70 -16.85 -12.58
C PRO A 75 -6.42 -16.02 -12.57
N GLY A 76 -6.54 -14.74 -12.23
CA GLY A 76 -5.45 -13.75 -12.24
C GLY A 76 -5.36 -12.93 -13.54
N ASP A 77 -6.13 -13.26 -14.58
CA ASP A 77 -6.26 -12.38 -15.74
C ASP A 77 -7.10 -11.15 -15.39
N VAL A 78 -6.72 -9.97 -15.92
CA VAL A 78 -7.47 -8.72 -15.73
C VAL A 78 -8.12 -8.33 -17.06
N ILE A 79 -9.44 -8.47 -17.16
CA ILE A 79 -10.20 -8.17 -18.37
C ILE A 79 -10.34 -6.66 -18.53
N LYS A 80 -9.89 -6.14 -19.67
CA LYS A 80 -9.88 -4.71 -20.00
C LYS A 80 -11.08 -4.31 -20.85
N SER A 81 -11.40 -5.13 -21.85
CA SER A 81 -12.46 -4.83 -22.80
C SER A 81 -13.08 -6.08 -23.42
N ILE A 82 -14.28 -5.91 -23.94
CA ILE A 82 -15.01 -6.91 -24.72
C ILE A 82 -15.50 -6.25 -26.01
N ASN A 83 -15.23 -6.87 -27.15
CA ASN A 83 -15.48 -6.31 -28.48
C ASN A 83 -14.94 -4.88 -28.67
N GLY A 84 -13.78 -4.59 -28.08
CA GLY A 84 -13.14 -3.28 -28.11
C GLY A 84 -13.75 -2.23 -27.18
N VAL A 85 -14.84 -2.54 -26.47
CA VAL A 85 -15.48 -1.65 -25.49
C VAL A 85 -14.86 -1.86 -24.11
N ALA A 86 -14.31 -0.80 -23.53
CA ALA A 86 -13.74 -0.84 -22.18
C ALA A 86 -14.80 -1.18 -21.13
N ILE A 87 -14.48 -2.12 -20.25
CA ILE A 87 -15.39 -2.57 -19.19
C ILE A 87 -15.34 -1.57 -18.03
N LYS A 88 -16.48 -1.38 -17.37
CA LYS A 88 -16.63 -0.43 -16.26
C LYS A 88 -16.76 -1.16 -14.93
N ASP A 89 -17.69 -2.11 -14.87
CA ASP A 89 -17.97 -2.94 -13.71
C ASP A 89 -18.45 -4.32 -14.18
N ALA A 90 -18.67 -5.23 -13.22
CA ALA A 90 -19.16 -6.58 -13.53
C ALA A 90 -20.53 -6.59 -14.24
N ARG A 91 -21.40 -5.61 -13.96
CA ARG A 91 -22.71 -5.50 -14.61
C ARG A 91 -22.59 -5.09 -16.08
N HIS A 92 -21.72 -4.12 -16.37
CA HIS A 92 -21.41 -3.70 -17.73
C HIS A 92 -20.82 -4.86 -18.53
N PHE A 93 -19.93 -5.65 -17.91
CA PHE A 93 -19.42 -6.87 -18.54
C PHE A 93 -20.52 -7.86 -18.89
N SER A 94 -21.40 -8.20 -17.95
CA SER A 94 -22.52 -9.11 -18.21
C SER A 94 -23.46 -8.57 -19.29
N SER A 95 -23.74 -7.26 -19.31
CA SER A 95 -24.54 -6.63 -20.37
C SER A 95 -23.90 -6.84 -21.74
N LEU A 96 -22.61 -6.53 -21.89
CA LEU A 96 -21.90 -6.66 -23.16
C LEU A 96 -21.82 -8.11 -23.66
N VAL A 97 -21.74 -9.08 -22.74
CA VAL A 97 -21.83 -10.51 -23.09
C VAL A 97 -23.22 -10.86 -23.60
N ASN A 98 -24.29 -10.40 -22.93
CA ASN A 98 -25.66 -10.70 -23.35
C ASN A 98 -26.06 -9.98 -24.66
N ASP A 99 -25.52 -8.79 -24.90
CA ASP A 99 -25.72 -8.02 -26.13
C ASP A 99 -25.16 -8.73 -27.38
N SER A 100 -24.21 -9.66 -27.20
CA SER A 100 -23.71 -10.52 -28.28
C SER A 100 -24.76 -11.50 -28.80
N LYS A 101 -25.83 -11.78 -28.04
CA LYS A 101 -26.88 -12.74 -28.37
C LYS A 101 -26.34 -14.13 -28.75
N GLY A 102 -25.21 -14.52 -28.15
CA GLY A 102 -24.56 -15.82 -28.37
C GLY A 102 -23.47 -15.81 -29.44
N ASP A 103 -23.26 -14.69 -30.13
CA ASP A 103 -22.12 -14.53 -31.03
C ASP A 103 -20.79 -14.50 -30.25
N ALA A 104 -19.72 -14.93 -30.92
CA ALA A 104 -18.38 -14.91 -30.34
C ALA A 104 -18.00 -13.49 -29.90
N VAL A 105 -17.52 -13.35 -28.66
CA VAL A 105 -17.04 -12.09 -28.10
C VAL A 105 -15.52 -12.07 -28.05
N SER A 106 -14.92 -10.95 -28.44
CA SER A 106 -13.48 -10.73 -28.40
C SER A 106 -13.08 -10.09 -27.06
N ILE A 107 -12.40 -10.83 -26.21
CA ILE A 107 -12.01 -10.41 -24.87
C ILE A 107 -10.55 -10.01 -24.88
N THR A 108 -10.27 -8.76 -24.51
CA THR A 108 -8.90 -8.27 -24.27
C THR A 108 -8.63 -8.26 -22.78
N TYR A 109 -7.57 -8.95 -22.36
CA TYR A 109 -7.17 -9.07 -20.97
C TYR A 109 -5.66 -8.91 -20.80
N GLN A 110 -5.25 -8.60 -19.59
CA GLN A 110 -3.86 -8.49 -19.17
C GLN A 110 -3.48 -9.70 -18.30
N ARG A 111 -2.29 -10.27 -18.57
CA ARG A 111 -1.67 -11.32 -17.77
C ARG A 111 -0.20 -10.96 -17.54
N GLY A 112 0.13 -10.58 -16.31
CA GLY A 112 1.41 -9.91 -16.02
C GLY A 112 1.51 -8.62 -16.84
N ASP A 113 2.63 -8.43 -17.54
CA ASP A 113 2.85 -7.25 -18.39
C ASP A 113 2.33 -7.42 -19.83
N SER A 114 1.73 -8.58 -20.16
CA SER A 114 1.28 -8.88 -21.52
C SER A 114 -0.22 -8.66 -21.68
N THR A 115 -0.60 -7.88 -22.69
CA THR A 115 -1.98 -7.79 -23.18
C THR A 115 -2.24 -8.88 -24.23
N LYS A 116 -3.38 -9.57 -24.10
CA LYS A 116 -3.81 -10.64 -24.99
C LYS A 116 -5.26 -10.45 -25.38
N THR A 117 -5.63 -10.98 -26.55
CA THR A 117 -7.01 -10.99 -27.03
C THR A 117 -7.39 -12.40 -27.44
N VAL A 118 -8.57 -12.86 -27.02
CA VAL A 118 -9.13 -14.18 -27.37
C VAL A 118 -10.60 -14.05 -27.74
N ASN A 119 -11.07 -14.91 -28.63
CA ASN A 119 -12.49 -15.01 -28.93
C ASN A 119 -13.11 -16.11 -28.07
N VAL A 120 -14.24 -15.81 -27.45
CA VAL A 120 -14.96 -16.73 -26.57
C VAL A 120 -16.40 -16.83 -27.06
N ASN A 121 -16.93 -18.04 -27.19
CA ASN A 121 -18.33 -18.27 -27.52
C ASN A 121 -19.15 -18.30 -26.23
N PRO A 122 -20.05 -17.33 -25.98
CA PRO A 122 -20.90 -17.36 -24.79
C PRO A 122 -21.81 -18.59 -24.78
N CYS A 123 -22.02 -19.17 -23.61
CA CYS A 123 -22.96 -20.26 -23.42
C CYS A 123 -24.25 -19.69 -22.81
N TYR A 124 -25.40 -20.00 -23.41
CA TYR A 124 -26.69 -19.66 -22.82
C TYR A 124 -26.95 -20.57 -21.61
N ASP A 125 -27.13 -19.97 -20.44
CA ASP A 125 -27.51 -20.67 -19.22
C ASP A 125 -29.02 -20.59 -19.03
N ALA A 126 -29.70 -21.72 -19.18
CA ALA A 126 -31.16 -21.81 -19.07
C ALA A 126 -31.67 -21.52 -17.65
N GLU A 127 -30.84 -21.66 -16.61
CA GLU A 127 -31.27 -21.41 -15.23
C GLU A 127 -31.37 -19.91 -14.92
N SER A 128 -30.43 -19.11 -15.43
CA SER A 128 -30.46 -17.65 -15.24
C SER A 128 -30.98 -16.88 -16.46
N GLU A 129 -31.35 -17.58 -17.54
CA GLU A 129 -31.80 -17.01 -18.81
C GLU A 129 -30.81 -16.00 -19.45
N GLU A 130 -29.50 -16.21 -19.23
CA GLU A 130 -28.44 -15.28 -19.65
C GLU A 130 -27.28 -16.00 -20.36
N TYR A 131 -26.58 -15.28 -21.23
CA TYR A 131 -25.30 -15.73 -21.79
C TYR A 131 -24.17 -15.55 -20.78
N LYS A 132 -23.41 -16.62 -20.55
CA LYS A 132 -22.29 -16.68 -19.61
C LYS A 132 -21.00 -17.14 -20.27
N LEU A 133 -19.90 -16.64 -19.73
CA LEU A 133 -18.54 -17.04 -20.13
C LEU A 133 -17.91 -18.05 -19.18
N GLY A 134 -18.58 -18.42 -18.08
CA GLY A 134 -18.05 -19.39 -17.12
C GLY A 134 -16.89 -18.85 -16.28
N ILE A 135 -16.94 -17.58 -15.88
CA ILE A 135 -15.95 -16.95 -15.00
C ILE A 135 -16.62 -16.08 -13.94
N LEU A 136 -16.01 -16.05 -12.75
CA LEU A 136 -16.31 -15.08 -11.72
C LEU A 136 -15.29 -13.95 -11.79
N VAL A 137 -15.79 -12.73 -11.72
CA VAL A 137 -15.00 -11.51 -11.86
C VAL A 137 -15.18 -10.60 -10.65
N ARG A 138 -14.15 -9.81 -10.35
CA ARG A 138 -14.13 -8.82 -9.27
C ARG A 138 -13.56 -7.52 -9.82
N ASP A 139 -14.15 -6.39 -9.46
CA ASP A 139 -13.75 -5.04 -9.88
C ASP A 139 -13.00 -4.26 -8.79
N GLY A 140 -12.83 -4.80 -7.59
CA GLY A 140 -12.13 -4.09 -6.52
C GLY A 140 -12.05 -4.86 -5.22
N THR A 141 -11.45 -4.24 -4.21
CA THR A 141 -11.41 -4.78 -2.85
C THR A 141 -11.50 -3.66 -1.82
N SER A 142 -11.88 -4.01 -0.60
CA SER A 142 -11.78 -3.14 0.55
C SER A 142 -11.18 -3.87 1.76
N GLY A 143 -10.68 -3.11 2.72
CA GLY A 143 -10.05 -3.64 3.93
C GLY A 143 -9.63 -2.55 4.88
N ILE A 144 -8.97 -2.95 5.97
CA ILE A 144 -8.39 -2.04 6.96
C ILE A 144 -6.87 -2.11 6.84
N GLY A 145 -6.23 -0.95 6.92
CA GLY A 145 -4.78 -0.81 6.97
C GLY A 145 -4.34 0.29 7.90
N THR A 146 -3.04 0.57 7.91
CA THR A 146 -2.47 1.67 8.70
C THR A 146 -1.85 2.71 7.77
N LEU A 147 -2.19 3.99 8.00
CA LEU A 147 -1.52 5.13 7.39
C LEU A 147 -0.14 5.30 8.05
N THR A 148 0.93 5.20 7.27
CA THR A 148 2.29 5.30 7.80
C THR A 148 2.66 6.76 8.00
N PHE A 149 2.70 7.52 6.91
CA PHE A 149 3.13 8.91 6.91
C PHE A 149 2.42 9.74 5.85
N VAL A 150 2.48 11.06 6.01
CA VAL A 150 2.11 12.06 5.01
C VAL A 150 3.28 13.03 4.82
N ASP A 151 3.65 13.30 3.57
CA ASP A 151 4.65 14.31 3.19
C ASP A 151 4.19 15.70 3.61
N ALA A 152 5.09 16.46 4.21
CA ALA A 152 4.79 17.79 4.69
C ALA A 152 4.66 18.83 3.56
N GLU A 153 5.29 18.59 2.42
CA GLU A 153 5.33 19.56 1.32
C GLU A 153 4.22 19.34 0.29
N ASN A 154 4.09 18.10 -0.22
CA ASN A 154 3.15 17.80 -1.31
C ASN A 154 1.92 16.99 -0.89
N SER A 155 1.77 16.68 0.41
CA SER A 155 0.66 15.88 0.96
C SER A 155 0.52 14.48 0.35
N ARG A 156 1.57 13.92 -0.25
CA ARG A 156 1.61 12.50 -0.61
C ARG A 156 1.73 11.64 0.62
N TYR A 157 1.02 10.53 0.64
CA TYR A 157 1.10 9.60 1.75
C TYR A 157 1.64 8.24 1.33
N GLY A 158 2.18 7.51 2.30
CA GLY A 158 2.44 6.08 2.23
C GLY A 158 1.61 5.35 3.27
N ALA A 159 0.94 4.28 2.86
CA ALA A 159 0.21 3.41 3.75
C ALA A 159 0.43 1.95 3.35
N LEU A 160 0.21 1.05 4.31
CA LEU A 160 0.55 -0.36 4.20
C LEU A 160 2.05 -0.62 3.99
N GLY A 161 2.52 -1.75 4.51
CA GLY A 161 3.87 -2.23 4.32
C GLY A 161 4.03 -3.20 3.14
N HIS A 162 2.99 -3.35 2.30
CA HIS A 162 2.92 -4.33 1.21
C HIS A 162 1.78 -4.01 0.23
N SER A 163 1.75 -4.74 -0.89
CA SER A 163 0.68 -4.66 -1.86
C SER A 163 -0.67 -5.15 -1.34
N VAL A 164 -1.74 -4.53 -1.82
CA VAL A 164 -3.09 -5.09 -1.71
C VAL A 164 -3.30 -6.08 -2.86
N ASN A 165 -3.52 -7.34 -2.50
CA ASN A 165 -3.66 -8.42 -3.46
C ASN A 165 -5.10 -8.92 -3.51
N ASP A 166 -5.53 -9.43 -4.67
CA ASP A 166 -6.77 -10.20 -4.74
C ASP A 166 -6.60 -11.52 -3.96
N ALA A 167 -7.49 -11.76 -2.99
CA ALA A 167 -7.37 -12.89 -2.07
C ALA A 167 -7.50 -14.27 -2.77
N CYS A 168 -8.12 -14.33 -3.94
CA CYS A 168 -8.32 -15.58 -4.67
C CYS A 168 -7.11 -15.94 -5.57
N THR A 169 -6.48 -14.94 -6.16
CA THR A 169 -5.48 -15.12 -7.23
C THR A 169 -4.06 -14.73 -6.79
N GLY A 170 -3.95 -13.91 -5.74
CA GLY A 170 -2.68 -13.40 -5.22
C GLY A 170 -2.05 -12.30 -6.06
N ILE A 171 -2.67 -11.87 -7.16
CA ILE A 171 -2.14 -10.77 -7.98
C ILE A 171 -2.28 -9.45 -7.22
N ILE A 172 -1.32 -8.54 -7.44
CA ILE A 172 -1.45 -7.14 -7.02
C ILE A 172 -2.61 -6.53 -7.80
N ILE A 173 -3.56 -5.92 -7.11
CA ILE A 173 -4.72 -5.28 -7.75
C ILE A 173 -4.23 -4.05 -8.54
N PRO A 174 -4.40 -4.00 -9.87
CA PRO A 174 -4.03 -2.84 -10.66
C PRO A 174 -5.00 -1.71 -10.35
N VAL A 175 -4.49 -0.54 -9.95
CA VAL A 175 -5.35 0.57 -9.50
C VAL A 175 -5.85 1.38 -10.70
N GLN A 176 -7.17 1.53 -10.80
CA GLN A 176 -7.79 2.56 -11.64
C GLN A 176 -8.11 3.80 -10.82
N ASP A 177 -8.70 3.57 -9.64
CA ASP A 177 -9.10 4.59 -8.69
C ASP A 177 -9.18 3.93 -7.30
N GLY A 178 -9.23 4.72 -6.25
CA GLY A 178 -9.41 4.23 -4.91
C GLY A 178 -9.37 5.34 -3.89
N ASN A 179 -9.78 5.02 -2.67
CA ASN A 179 -9.85 5.98 -1.59
C ASN A 179 -9.39 5.34 -0.28
N ILE A 180 -8.76 6.17 0.55
CA ILE A 180 -8.60 5.90 1.97
C ILE A 180 -9.63 6.72 2.76
N THR A 181 -10.08 6.16 3.89
CA THR A 181 -11.04 6.79 4.81
C THR A 181 -10.59 6.55 6.24
N ASN A 182 -11.17 7.25 7.21
CA ASN A 182 -10.94 6.92 8.61
C ASN A 182 -11.61 5.58 8.95
N ALA A 183 -10.87 4.68 9.63
CA ALA A 183 -11.44 3.47 10.20
C ALA A 183 -11.58 3.59 11.72
N THR A 184 -12.64 2.98 12.23
CA THR A 184 -12.84 2.75 13.66
C THR A 184 -12.58 1.28 13.97
N ILE A 185 -11.63 0.99 14.85
CA ILE A 185 -11.42 -0.37 15.35
C ILE A 185 -12.50 -0.71 16.37
N ARG A 186 -13.16 -1.84 16.17
CA ARG A 186 -14.29 -2.32 16.99
C ARG A 186 -13.90 -3.52 17.83
N ASP A 187 -13.07 -4.39 17.28
CA ASP A 187 -12.65 -5.63 17.93
C ASP A 187 -11.25 -6.04 17.46
N ILE A 188 -10.58 -6.86 18.26
CA ILE A 188 -9.26 -7.41 17.97
C ILE A 188 -9.34 -8.93 18.12
N ILE A 189 -9.14 -9.64 17.02
CA ILE A 189 -8.93 -11.07 17.04
C ILE A 189 -7.46 -11.31 17.36
N LYS A 190 -7.17 -11.80 18.57
CA LYS A 190 -5.80 -12.06 19.02
C LYS A 190 -5.09 -13.06 18.10
N SER A 191 -3.86 -12.72 17.73
CA SER A 191 -2.91 -13.61 17.08
C SER A 191 -2.45 -14.74 18.02
N LYS A 192 -2.13 -15.88 17.41
CA LYS A 192 -1.51 -17.05 18.06
C LYS A 192 -0.57 -17.70 17.04
N ASN A 193 0.45 -18.43 17.47
CA ASN A 193 1.30 -19.15 16.52
C ASN A 193 0.45 -20.07 15.62
N GLY A 194 0.58 -19.89 14.31
CA GLY A 194 -0.23 -20.52 13.27
C GLY A 194 -1.43 -19.70 12.79
N SER A 195 -1.81 -18.63 13.48
CA SER A 195 -2.95 -17.77 13.15
C SER A 195 -2.63 -16.28 13.41
N PRO A 196 -2.50 -15.44 12.38
CA PRO A 196 -2.01 -14.08 12.51
C PRO A 196 -2.95 -13.12 13.26
N GLY A 197 -4.20 -13.47 13.53
CA GLY A 197 -5.18 -12.54 14.13
C GLY A 197 -5.48 -11.33 13.23
N GLU A 198 -6.37 -10.44 13.66
CA GLU A 198 -6.85 -9.32 12.83
C GLU A 198 -7.44 -8.18 13.67
N LEU A 199 -7.20 -6.94 13.23
CA LEU A 199 -7.97 -5.76 13.63
C LEU A 199 -9.28 -5.70 12.84
N SER A 200 -10.41 -5.78 13.54
CA SER A 200 -11.73 -5.68 12.93
C SER A 200 -12.37 -4.34 13.24
N GLY A 201 -12.96 -3.71 12.24
CA GLY A 201 -13.44 -2.35 12.34
C GLY A 201 -14.48 -1.99 11.29
N ALA A 202 -14.87 -0.72 11.32
CA ALA A 202 -15.81 -0.14 10.36
C ALA A 202 -15.25 1.18 9.83
N PHE A 203 -15.53 1.46 8.56
CA PHE A 203 -15.14 2.70 7.89
C PHE A 203 -16.26 3.13 6.94
N ASP A 204 -16.37 4.44 6.72
CA ASP A 204 -17.36 5.01 5.82
C ASP A 204 -16.71 5.42 4.50
N LEU A 205 -17.16 4.81 3.40
CA LEU A 205 -16.66 5.07 2.05
C LEU A 205 -17.16 6.40 1.47
N LEU A 206 -18.14 7.06 2.10
CA LEU A 206 -18.70 8.31 1.61
C LEU A 206 -17.85 9.54 1.94
N ASN A 207 -16.89 9.41 2.86
CA ASN A 207 -16.07 10.51 3.37
C ASN A 207 -14.57 10.20 3.19
N PRO A 208 -14.05 10.23 1.95
CA PRO A 208 -12.65 9.94 1.67
C PRO A 208 -11.71 10.97 2.30
N THR A 209 -10.60 10.48 2.87
CA THR A 209 -9.51 11.29 3.43
C THR A 209 -8.29 11.35 2.51
N GLY A 210 -8.26 10.57 1.43
CA GLY A 210 -7.24 10.60 0.39
C GLY A 210 -7.59 9.68 -0.80
N SER A 211 -6.90 9.84 -1.93
CA SER A 211 -6.98 8.95 -3.09
C SER A 211 -6.08 7.73 -2.92
N ILE A 212 -6.26 6.70 -3.76
CA ILE A 212 -5.26 5.66 -4.02
C ILE A 212 -5.02 5.68 -5.52
N ASP A 213 -3.81 6.05 -5.93
CA ASP A 213 -3.42 6.03 -7.35
C ASP A 213 -2.32 5.01 -7.66
N LYS A 214 -1.77 4.38 -6.61
CA LYS A 214 -0.70 3.40 -6.73
C LYS A 214 -0.83 2.32 -5.67
N ASN A 215 -0.72 1.08 -6.13
CA ASN A 215 -0.62 -0.13 -5.32
C ASN A 215 0.52 -0.96 -5.88
N ASN A 216 1.56 -1.19 -5.10
CA ASN A 216 2.71 -2.00 -5.50
C ASN A 216 3.22 -2.84 -4.33
N GLU A 217 4.31 -3.57 -4.54
CA GLU A 217 4.90 -4.47 -3.54
C GLU A 217 5.27 -3.78 -2.22
N PHE A 218 5.41 -2.44 -2.19
CA PHE A 218 5.89 -1.67 -1.04
C PHE A 218 4.80 -0.85 -0.34
N GLY A 219 3.55 -0.94 -0.78
CA GLY A 219 2.43 -0.24 -0.15
C GLY A 219 1.44 0.34 -1.15
N ILE A 220 0.55 1.16 -0.59
CA ILE A 220 -0.38 2.01 -1.34
C ILE A 220 -0.03 3.48 -1.13
N TYR A 221 -0.24 4.26 -2.19
CA TYR A 221 0.10 5.67 -2.21
C TYR A 221 -0.99 6.48 -2.92
N GLY A 222 -1.05 7.75 -2.57
CA GLY A 222 -2.06 8.68 -3.08
C GLY A 222 -1.88 10.07 -2.48
N ASP A 223 -2.81 10.94 -2.79
CA ASP A 223 -2.87 12.29 -2.25
C ASP A 223 -3.74 12.32 -0.98
N PHE A 224 -3.25 12.96 0.07
CA PHE A 224 -3.99 13.12 1.31
C PHE A 224 -4.83 14.40 1.29
N TYR A 225 -6.14 14.29 1.46
CA TYR A 225 -7.07 15.41 1.34
C TYR A 225 -7.30 16.15 2.66
N ASN A 226 -7.20 15.45 3.79
CA ASN A 226 -7.53 16.01 5.10
C ASN A 226 -6.34 16.75 5.73
N THR A 227 -5.83 17.78 5.06
CA THR A 227 -4.62 18.51 5.49
C THR A 227 -4.75 19.15 6.88
N LYS A 228 -5.97 19.47 7.33
CA LYS A 228 -6.21 19.94 8.72
C LYS A 228 -5.84 18.91 9.79
N ALA A 229 -5.90 17.62 9.46
CA ALA A 229 -5.48 16.58 10.39
C ALA A 229 -3.96 16.61 10.65
N LEU A 230 -3.17 17.18 9.74
CA LEU A 230 -1.71 17.28 9.86
C LEU A 230 -1.29 18.14 11.07
N ASP A 231 -2.10 19.13 11.45
CA ASP A 231 -1.85 19.98 12.64
C ASP A 231 -1.78 19.17 13.95
N SER A 232 -2.40 17.99 13.97
CA SER A 232 -2.40 17.06 15.09
C SER A 232 -1.41 15.91 14.95
N MET A 233 -0.76 15.77 13.79
CA MET A 233 0.23 14.74 13.53
C MET A 233 1.63 15.21 13.93
N ARG A 234 2.49 14.25 14.29
CA ARG A 234 3.87 14.55 14.68
C ARG A 234 4.77 14.59 13.44
N LEU A 235 5.42 15.72 13.21
CA LEU A 235 6.45 15.87 12.18
C LEU A 235 7.78 15.32 12.72
N ILE A 236 8.36 14.32 12.05
CA ILE A 236 9.65 13.72 12.44
C ILE A 236 10.58 13.53 11.24
N PRO A 237 11.92 13.53 11.46
CA PRO A 237 12.88 13.22 10.41
C PRO A 237 12.82 11.75 9.97
N ILE A 238 13.16 11.52 8.71
CA ILE A 238 13.39 10.20 8.13
C ILE A 238 14.83 9.78 8.39
N ALA A 239 15.03 8.56 8.85
CA ALA A 239 16.36 7.96 8.97
C ALA A 239 16.81 7.36 7.64
N THR A 240 18.12 7.41 7.40
CA THR A 240 18.80 6.62 6.37
C THR A 240 19.10 5.22 6.88
N GLY A 241 19.29 4.25 5.98
CA GLY A 241 19.58 2.86 6.35
C GLY A 241 20.77 2.68 7.32
N ASP A 242 21.81 3.52 7.20
CA ASP A 242 23.01 3.48 8.06
C ASP A 242 22.75 3.96 9.51
N GLU A 243 21.67 4.70 9.73
CA GLU A 243 21.28 5.19 11.07
C GLU A 243 20.51 4.15 11.88
N ILE A 244 19.99 3.10 11.22
CA ILE A 244 19.19 2.05 11.84
C ILE A 244 20.09 1.11 12.63
N LYS A 245 19.71 0.83 13.89
CA LYS A 245 20.49 0.00 14.82
C LYS A 245 19.66 -1.17 15.34
N ILE A 246 20.35 -2.29 15.59
CA ILE A 246 19.81 -3.38 16.40
C ILE A 246 19.62 -2.84 17.83
N GLY A 247 18.44 -3.04 18.41
CA GLY A 247 18.11 -2.57 19.74
C GLY A 247 16.69 -2.01 19.84
N LYS A 248 16.46 -1.20 20.87
CA LYS A 248 15.14 -0.64 21.18
C LYS A 248 14.61 0.23 20.04
N ALA A 249 13.31 0.11 19.80
CA ALA A 249 12.53 0.95 18.90
C ALA A 249 11.07 0.94 19.37
N GLU A 250 10.20 1.67 18.68
CA GLU A 250 8.78 1.73 18.96
C GLU A 250 8.01 1.53 17.66
N ILE A 251 6.84 0.90 17.73
CA ILE A 251 5.83 1.00 16.68
C ILE A 251 4.74 1.97 17.10
N TYR A 252 4.23 2.76 16.16
CA TYR A 252 3.13 3.69 16.40
C TYR A 252 1.88 3.18 15.67
N CYS A 253 0.86 2.74 16.41
CA CYS A 253 -0.31 2.11 15.79
C CYS A 253 -1.60 2.28 16.61
N THR A 254 -2.75 2.15 15.96
CA THR A 254 -4.06 2.16 16.60
C THR A 254 -4.54 0.72 16.89
N LEU A 255 -4.77 0.39 18.16
CA LEU A 255 -5.34 -0.90 18.57
C LEU A 255 -6.80 -0.75 19.00
N ASP A 256 -7.07 0.23 19.87
CA ASP A 256 -8.38 0.53 20.42
C ASP A 256 -8.57 2.04 20.61
N ASP A 257 -9.80 2.46 20.93
CA ASP A 257 -10.23 3.85 21.12
C ASP A 257 -10.01 4.81 19.94
N ASN A 258 -9.60 4.29 18.77
CA ASN A 258 -9.28 5.05 17.56
C ASN A 258 -8.18 6.10 17.76
N VAL A 259 -7.24 5.83 18.67
CA VAL A 259 -6.07 6.69 18.90
C VAL A 259 -4.81 5.85 18.68
N ALA A 260 -3.87 6.37 17.90
CA ALA A 260 -2.56 5.74 17.73
C ALA A 260 -1.68 6.02 18.96
N ASP A 261 -1.03 4.96 19.46
CA ASP A 261 -0.12 5.01 20.61
C ASP A 261 1.21 4.31 20.27
N TYR A 262 2.24 4.59 21.07
CA TYR A 262 3.56 3.98 20.94
C TYR A 262 3.61 2.67 21.72
N TYR A 263 4.18 1.64 21.10
CA TYR A 263 4.43 0.34 21.72
C TYR A 263 5.88 -0.08 21.52
N GLU A 264 6.53 -0.47 22.61
CA GLU A 264 7.92 -0.92 22.61
C GLU A 264 8.15 -2.19 21.77
N ILE A 265 9.19 -2.14 20.96
CA ILE A 265 9.72 -3.27 20.19
C ILE A 265 11.26 -3.30 20.27
N ASN A 266 11.85 -4.38 19.77
CA ASN A 266 13.27 -4.45 19.43
C ASN A 266 13.45 -4.71 17.94
N VAL A 267 14.36 -3.96 17.30
CA VAL A 267 14.97 -4.36 16.04
C VAL A 267 16.01 -5.43 16.36
N ILE A 268 15.76 -6.68 15.97
CA ILE A 268 16.64 -7.81 16.30
C ILE A 268 17.57 -8.19 15.15
N LYS A 269 17.25 -7.75 13.93
CA LYS A 269 18.07 -7.98 12.74
C LYS A 269 17.82 -6.90 11.70
N ILE A 270 18.89 -6.45 11.05
CA ILE A 270 18.84 -5.59 9.86
C ILE A 270 19.35 -6.42 8.68
N ASN A 271 18.58 -6.48 7.61
CA ASN A 271 18.96 -7.16 6.38
C ASN A 271 19.56 -6.13 5.42
N SER A 272 20.80 -6.34 5.01
CA SER A 272 21.41 -5.51 3.96
C SER A 272 20.68 -5.73 2.64
N GLN A 273 20.36 -4.64 1.94
CA GLN A 273 19.56 -4.64 0.72
C GLN A 273 20.24 -3.78 -0.34
N SER A 274 20.47 -4.35 -1.52
CA SER A 274 20.91 -3.60 -2.71
C SER A 274 19.75 -3.18 -3.62
N LYS A 275 18.53 -3.62 -3.29
CA LYS A 275 17.27 -3.32 -3.97
C LYS A 275 16.14 -3.28 -2.93
N LYS A 276 15.05 -2.59 -3.25
CA LYS A 276 13.85 -2.52 -2.40
C LYS A 276 13.32 -3.92 -2.10
N ASP A 277 13.00 -4.18 -0.83
CA ASP A 277 12.37 -5.41 -0.36
C ASP A 277 11.67 -5.16 0.98
N VAL A 278 10.49 -5.77 1.17
CA VAL A 278 9.62 -5.59 2.34
C VAL A 278 10.18 -6.15 3.66
N LYS A 279 11.29 -6.89 3.61
CA LYS A 279 11.97 -7.51 4.76
C LYS A 279 13.29 -6.82 5.08
N GLY A 280 13.29 -5.50 5.22
CA GLY A 280 14.46 -4.70 5.57
C GLY A 280 14.99 -4.98 6.97
N MET A 281 14.09 -5.20 7.93
CA MET A 281 14.43 -5.52 9.31
C MET A 281 13.52 -6.59 9.89
N VAL A 282 14.00 -7.26 10.93
CA VAL A 282 13.18 -8.12 11.79
C VAL A 282 12.97 -7.40 13.10
N ILE A 283 11.70 -7.30 13.50
CA ILE A 283 11.27 -6.70 14.76
C ILE A 283 10.68 -7.75 15.69
N GLU A 284 10.77 -7.51 16.98
CA GLU A 284 10.18 -8.30 18.05
C GLU A 284 9.39 -7.37 18.97
N VAL A 285 8.11 -7.64 19.17
CA VAL A 285 7.28 -6.85 20.07
C VAL A 285 7.56 -7.24 21.51
N THR A 286 7.83 -6.24 22.35
CA THR A 286 8.13 -6.41 23.77
C THR A 286 7.14 -5.70 24.68
N ASP A 287 6.30 -4.80 24.15
CA ASP A 287 5.32 -4.07 24.93
C ASP A 287 4.23 -5.00 25.50
N PRO A 288 4.09 -5.10 26.83
CA PRO A 288 3.11 -5.98 27.44
C PRO A 288 1.67 -5.58 27.12
N ARG A 289 1.38 -4.28 26.91
CA ARG A 289 0.03 -3.78 26.58
C ARG A 289 -0.39 -4.28 25.21
N LEU A 290 0.50 -4.22 24.23
CA LEU A 290 0.23 -4.73 22.89
C LEU A 290 0.02 -6.25 22.92
N ILE A 291 0.96 -6.98 23.54
CA ILE A 291 0.92 -8.44 23.62
C ILE A 291 -0.36 -8.92 24.30
N GLU A 292 -0.74 -8.28 25.40
CA GLU A 292 -1.97 -8.61 26.12
C GLU A 292 -3.21 -8.42 25.24
N LYS A 293 -3.30 -7.31 24.50
CA LYS A 293 -4.46 -7.00 23.66
C LYS A 293 -4.54 -7.85 22.40
N THR A 294 -3.41 -8.15 21.76
CA THR A 294 -3.37 -8.64 20.37
C THR A 294 -2.67 -9.99 20.20
N GLY A 295 -1.94 -10.46 21.20
CA GLY A 295 -1.09 -11.66 21.09
C GLY A 295 0.20 -11.47 20.29
N GLY A 296 0.50 -10.24 19.84
CA GLY A 296 1.62 -9.92 18.94
C GLY A 296 1.17 -9.10 17.74
N ILE A 297 1.92 -9.15 16.65
CA ILE A 297 1.57 -8.43 15.42
C ILE A 297 0.34 -9.09 14.77
N VAL A 298 -0.70 -8.31 14.48
CA VAL A 298 -1.93 -8.77 13.83
C VAL A 298 -2.12 -8.16 12.44
N GLN A 299 -2.99 -8.76 11.63
CA GLN A 299 -3.42 -8.13 10.37
C GLN A 299 -4.10 -6.78 10.65
N GLY A 300 -3.88 -5.79 9.77
CA GLY A 300 -4.31 -4.41 9.95
C GLY A 300 -3.20 -3.48 10.47
N MET A 301 -2.25 -3.99 11.26
CA MET A 301 -1.06 -3.21 11.71
C MET A 301 -0.06 -2.93 10.59
N SER A 302 -0.20 -3.55 9.42
CA SER A 302 0.73 -3.29 8.31
C SER A 302 0.69 -1.82 7.91
N GLY A 303 1.86 -1.22 7.80
CA GLY A 303 2.04 0.23 7.64
C GLY A 303 2.26 0.97 8.96
N SER A 304 2.21 0.33 10.13
CA SER A 304 2.54 1.00 11.40
C SER A 304 3.96 1.56 11.35
N PRO A 305 4.15 2.89 11.56
CA PRO A 305 5.47 3.49 11.64
C PRO A 305 6.36 2.82 12.68
N ILE A 306 7.61 2.58 12.31
CA ILE A 306 8.67 2.11 13.21
C ILE A 306 9.59 3.30 13.49
N ILE A 307 9.73 3.66 14.77
CA ILE A 307 10.48 4.82 15.24
C ILE A 307 11.67 4.36 16.09
N GLN A 308 12.85 4.91 15.81
CA GLN A 308 14.05 4.71 16.62
C GLN A 308 14.82 6.03 16.69
N ASP A 309 15.34 6.37 17.88
CA ASP A 309 16.08 7.61 18.12
C ASP A 309 15.32 8.88 17.66
N GLY A 310 13.99 8.85 17.73
CA GLY A 310 13.12 9.96 17.31
C GLY A 310 12.94 10.13 15.79
N LYS A 311 13.52 9.23 14.99
CA LYS A 311 13.41 9.21 13.52
C LYS A 311 12.50 8.08 13.04
N LEU A 312 11.81 8.30 11.92
CA LEU A 312 11.10 7.23 11.22
C LEU A 312 12.14 6.33 10.54
N ILE A 313 12.20 5.06 10.91
CA ILE A 313 13.17 4.10 10.34
C ILE A 313 12.52 3.09 9.39
N GLY A 314 11.21 2.91 9.48
CA GLY A 314 10.51 1.92 8.67
C GLY A 314 9.02 1.86 8.91
N ALA A 315 8.40 0.84 8.32
CA ALA A 315 7.01 0.48 8.56
C ALA A 315 6.87 -1.03 8.71
N VAL A 316 5.99 -1.48 9.61
CA VAL A 316 5.66 -2.91 9.79
C VAL A 316 5.05 -3.46 8.51
N THR A 317 5.48 -4.64 8.06
CA THR A 317 4.96 -5.27 6.84
C THR A 317 4.16 -6.53 7.13
N HIS A 318 4.84 -7.60 7.58
CA HIS A 318 4.24 -8.93 7.77
C HIS A 318 4.62 -9.51 9.13
N VAL A 319 3.67 -10.18 9.77
CA VAL A 319 3.92 -11.03 10.94
C VAL A 319 4.53 -12.38 10.52
N MET A 320 5.37 -12.96 11.36
CA MET A 320 5.80 -14.35 11.20
C MET A 320 4.73 -15.30 11.72
N ILE A 321 4.19 -16.16 10.85
CA ILE A 321 3.06 -17.05 11.18
C ILE A 321 3.36 -17.93 12.41
N ASN A 322 4.60 -18.38 12.58
CA ASN A 322 4.99 -19.28 13.67
C ASN A 322 5.54 -18.56 14.92
N ASP A 323 5.62 -17.24 14.91
CA ASP A 323 6.13 -16.42 16.01
C ASP A 323 5.46 -15.04 15.94
N THR A 324 4.27 -14.92 16.53
CA THR A 324 3.43 -13.71 16.37
C THR A 324 4.02 -12.47 17.02
N LEU A 325 4.97 -12.63 17.94
CA LEU A 325 5.72 -11.52 18.51
C LEU A 325 6.73 -10.95 17.53
N ARG A 326 7.09 -11.70 16.47
CA ARG A 326 8.06 -11.26 15.48
C ARG A 326 7.43 -10.98 14.13
N GLY A 327 8.01 -10.00 13.46
CA GLY A 327 7.59 -9.60 12.13
C GLY A 327 8.71 -8.94 11.36
N TYR A 328 8.35 -8.48 10.18
CA TYR A 328 9.23 -7.75 9.29
C TYR A 328 8.84 -6.28 9.26
N GLY A 329 9.84 -5.43 9.12
CA GLY A 329 9.67 -4.03 8.74
C GLY A 329 10.42 -3.75 7.45
N MET A 330 9.92 -2.85 6.61
CA MET A 330 10.68 -2.31 5.49
C MET A 330 11.35 -1.00 5.87
N PHE A 331 12.45 -0.65 5.19
CA PHE A 331 13.06 0.66 5.34
C PHE A 331 12.16 1.75 4.78
N ILE A 332 12.03 2.82 5.54
CA ILE A 332 11.17 3.95 5.17
C ILE A 332 11.60 4.59 3.84
N GLU A 333 12.90 4.57 3.53
CA GLU A 333 13.47 5.11 2.28
C GLU A 333 12.76 4.53 1.04
N TRP A 334 12.37 3.25 1.09
CA TRP A 334 11.65 2.61 0.00
C TRP A 334 10.26 3.19 -0.18
N MET A 335 9.51 3.38 0.90
CA MET A 335 8.16 3.95 0.80
C MET A 335 8.20 5.41 0.39
N VAL A 336 9.18 6.17 0.89
CA VAL A 336 9.36 7.60 0.60
C VAL A 336 9.70 7.82 -0.88
N ASP A 337 10.57 6.97 -1.45
CA ASP A 337 10.87 6.98 -2.89
C ASP A 337 9.63 6.60 -3.73
N GLU A 338 8.89 5.56 -3.32
CA GLU A 338 7.67 5.14 -4.02
C GLU A 338 6.56 6.19 -4.00
N ALA A 339 6.42 6.92 -2.88
CA ALA A 339 5.47 8.01 -2.69
C ALA A 339 5.90 9.31 -3.37
N LYS A 340 7.17 9.42 -3.82
CA LYS A 340 7.76 10.65 -4.35
C LYS A 340 7.63 11.83 -3.37
N VAL A 341 7.91 11.56 -2.09
CA VAL A 341 7.99 12.60 -1.05
C VAL A 341 9.01 13.65 -1.49
N SER A 342 8.74 14.92 -1.22
CA SER A 342 9.55 16.06 -1.70
C SER A 342 10.89 16.15 -0.98
#